data_AF-A0A2E1SML4-F1
#
_entry.id   AF-A0A2E1SML4-F1
#
_cell.length_a   1.000
_cell.length_b   1.000
_cell.length_c   1.000
_cell.angle_alpha   90.00
_cell.angle_beta   90.00
_cell.angle_gamma   90.00
#
_symmetry.space_group_name_H-M   'P 1'
#
loop_
_entity.id
_entity.type
_entity.pdbx_description
1 polymer ?
#
loop_
_entity_poly.entity_id
_entity_poly.type
_entity_poly.pdbx_seq_one_letter_code
_entity_poly.pdbx_strand_id
1 'polypeptide(L)' 'MKNLRTLLFALMMMTASLAGCTDIDEQIDSDNDAILDSDDLCPETDLGLNVDLDGCADNQLDGDGDGVMDDVDLCPTTP' A
#
# COMPACT_ATOMS: atom_id res chain seq x y z
N MET A 1 -23.97 -33.17 11.94
CA MET A 1 -22.91 -32.63 11.05
C MET A 1 -22.89 -31.10 10.93
N LYS A 2 -23.99 -30.38 11.22
CA LYS A 2 -24.03 -28.92 11.14
C LYS A 2 -23.12 -28.27 12.20
N ASN A 3 -23.11 -28.80 13.41
CA ASN A 3 -22.35 -28.24 14.54
C ASN A 3 -20.82 -28.37 14.38
N LEU A 4 -20.34 -29.41 13.68
CA LEU A 4 -18.90 -29.59 13.41
C LEU A 4 -18.42 -28.66 12.29
N ARG A 5 -19.27 -28.41 11.29
CA ARG A 5 -19.00 -27.40 10.25
C ARG A 5 -18.99 -26.00 10.85
N THR A 6 -19.99 -25.66 11.66
CA THR A 6 -20.03 -24.36 12.36
C THR A 6 -18.83 -24.17 13.27
N LEU A 7 -18.37 -25.21 13.97
CA LEU A 7 -17.18 -25.15 14.81
C LEU A 7 -15.88 -25.05 13.99
N LEU A 8 -15.76 -25.75 12.85
CA LEU A 8 -14.63 -25.60 11.94
C LEU A 8 -14.58 -24.20 11.33
N PHE A 9 -15.72 -23.66 10.90
CA PHE A 9 -15.82 -22.28 10.42
C PHE A 9 -15.45 -21.28 11.52
N ALA A 10 -15.95 -21.46 12.75
CA ALA A 10 -15.59 -20.60 13.88
C ALA A 10 -14.10 -20.68 14.25
N LEU A 11 -13.50 -21.88 14.18
CA LEU A 11 -12.08 -22.09 14.42
C LEU A 11 -11.21 -21.44 13.32
N MET A 12 -11.66 -21.53 12.06
CA MET A 12 -10.99 -20.92 10.91
C MET A 12 -11.08 -19.39 10.94
N MET A 13 -12.20 -18.84 11.39
CA MET A 13 -12.37 -17.40 11.64
C MET A 13 -11.52 -16.92 12.83
N MET A 14 -11.39 -17.74 13.89
CA MET A 14 -10.54 -17.42 15.05
C MET A 14 -9.05 -17.47 14.73
N THR A 15 -8.62 -18.26 13.74
CA THR A 15 -7.24 -18.24 13.23
C THR A 15 -6.94 -17.04 12.32
N ALA A 16 -7.93 -16.50 11.61
CA ALA A 16 -7.76 -15.26 10.85
C ALA A 16 -7.44 -14.08 11.77
N SER A 17 -8.06 -14.03 12.95
CA SER A 17 -7.76 -13.04 14.00
C SER A 17 -6.33 -13.12 14.55
N LEU A 18 -5.68 -14.29 14.48
CA LEU A 18 -4.29 -14.48 14.93
C LEU A 18 -3.26 -14.06 13.86
N ALA A 19 -3.68 -13.99 12.60
CA ALA A 19 -2.84 -13.58 11.47
C ALA A 19 -2.83 -12.06 11.22
N GLY A 20 -3.60 -11.26 11.98
CA GLY A 20 -3.60 -9.80 11.87
C GLY A 20 -4.28 -9.25 10.61
N CYS A 21 -4.88 -10.10 9.79
CA CYS A 21 -5.70 -9.67 8.65
C CYS A 21 -7.12 -9.40 9.13
N THR A 22 -7.33 -8.27 9.80
CA THR A 22 -8.68 -7.76 10.05
C THR A 22 -8.98 -6.68 9.03
N ASP A 23 -9.85 -7.00 8.08
CA ASP A 23 -10.57 -6.02 7.25
C ASP A 23 -11.44 -5.17 8.19
N ILE A 24 -10.84 -4.15 8.78
CA ILE A 24 -11.57 -3.01 9.34
C ILE A 24 -11.46 -1.98 8.23
N ASP A 25 -12.59 -1.54 7.69
CA ASP A 25 -12.75 -0.64 6.51
C ASP A 25 -11.99 0.71 6.57
N GLU A 26 -11.04 0.88 7.50
CA GLU A 26 -10.29 2.10 7.81
C GLU A 26 -8.77 1.94 7.68
N GLN A 27 -8.26 0.73 7.38
CA GLN A 27 -6.84 0.49 7.13
C GLN A 27 -6.67 -0.29 5.81
N ILE A 28 -7.06 0.34 4.71
CA ILE A 28 -6.80 -0.19 3.35
C ILE A 28 -5.53 0.47 2.84
N ASP A 29 -4.65 -0.35 2.31
CA ASP A 29 -3.44 0.00 1.57
C ASP A 29 -3.50 -0.86 0.30
N SER A 30 -3.96 -0.25 -0.80
CA SER A 30 -4.36 -0.94 -2.03
C SER A 30 -3.17 -1.39 -2.87
N ASP A 31 -2.08 -0.65 -2.86
CA ASP A 31 -0.85 -0.97 -3.60
C ASP A 31 0.25 -1.59 -2.71
N ASN A 32 0.07 -1.62 -1.39
CA ASN A 32 0.96 -2.22 -0.40
C ASN A 32 2.32 -1.50 -0.31
N ASP A 33 2.32 -0.18 -0.42
CA ASP A 33 3.50 0.66 -0.27
C ASP A 33 3.77 1.13 1.18
N ALA A 34 2.89 0.70 2.11
CA ALA A 34 2.85 1.01 3.53
C ALA A 34 2.28 2.39 3.91
N ILE A 35 1.69 3.13 2.97
CA ILE A 35 0.84 4.29 3.20
C ILE A 35 -0.62 3.86 2.99
N LEU A 36 -1.51 4.32 3.88
CA LEU A 36 -2.93 3.97 3.75
C LEU A 36 -3.55 4.76 2.60
N ASP A 37 -4.52 4.19 1.89
CA ASP A 37 -5.26 4.83 0.79
C ASP A 37 -5.86 6.21 1.18
N SER A 38 -6.13 6.43 2.48
CA SER A 38 -6.65 7.69 2.99
C SER A 38 -5.60 8.81 3.07
N ASP A 39 -4.33 8.44 3.17
CA ASP A 39 -3.18 9.34 3.33
C ASP A 39 -2.24 9.33 2.10
N ASP A 40 -2.43 8.39 1.18
CA ASP A 40 -1.64 8.22 -0.04
C ASP A 40 -2.06 9.22 -1.14
N LEU A 41 -1.09 10.01 -1.60
CA LEU A 41 -1.25 10.96 -2.70
C LEU A 41 -0.93 10.35 -4.07
N CYS A 42 -0.27 9.20 -4.10
CA CYS A 42 0.30 8.54 -5.27
C CYS A 42 -0.21 7.08 -5.37
N PRO A 43 -1.50 6.88 -5.67
CA PRO A 43 -2.04 5.53 -5.77
C PRO A 43 -1.39 4.72 -6.88
N GLU A 44 -1.36 3.40 -6.69
CA GLU A 44 -0.77 2.44 -7.62
C GLU A 44 0.78 2.54 -7.67
N THR A 45 1.41 2.83 -6.53
CA THR A 45 2.87 2.81 -6.43
C THR A 45 3.44 1.42 -6.75
N ASP A 46 4.50 1.41 -7.55
CA ASP A 46 5.13 0.16 -7.98
C ASP A 46 5.71 -0.62 -6.80
N LEU A 47 5.37 -1.91 -6.73
CA LEU A 47 5.80 -2.80 -5.66
C LEU A 47 7.34 -2.84 -5.52
N GLY A 48 7.80 -2.58 -4.29
CA GLY A 48 9.21 -2.69 -3.91
C GLY A 48 10.05 -1.44 -4.15
N LEU A 49 9.42 -0.33 -4.57
CA LEU A 49 10.05 0.99 -4.52
C LEU A 49 9.99 1.56 -3.10
N ASN A 50 10.86 2.52 -2.81
CA ASN A 50 10.74 3.31 -1.58
C ASN A 50 9.81 4.49 -1.86
N VAL A 51 8.92 4.75 -0.92
CA VAL A 51 8.01 5.89 -0.97
C VAL A 51 8.39 6.95 0.05
N ASP A 52 8.01 8.19 -0.23
CA ASP A 52 8.06 9.28 0.74
C ASP A 52 6.88 9.22 1.72
N LEU A 53 6.67 10.31 2.48
CA LEU A 53 5.59 10.37 3.48
C LEU A 53 4.20 10.55 2.86
N ASP A 54 4.16 10.90 1.58
CA ASP A 54 2.94 11.13 0.82
C ASP A 54 2.58 9.90 -0.05
N GLY A 55 3.34 8.80 0.04
CA GLY A 55 3.12 7.56 -0.74
C GLY A 55 3.76 7.55 -2.12
N CYS A 56 4.58 8.55 -2.45
CA CYS A 56 5.12 8.69 -3.79
C CYS A 56 6.53 8.09 -3.91
N ALA A 57 6.76 7.28 -4.94
CA ALA A 57 8.09 6.83 -5.32
C ALA A 57 8.75 7.76 -6.36
N ASP A 58 10.08 7.68 -6.51
CA ASP A 58 10.86 8.51 -7.44
C ASP A 58 10.34 8.47 -8.90
N ASN A 59 9.67 7.40 -9.33
CA ASN A 59 9.10 7.29 -10.69
C ASN A 59 7.72 7.95 -10.85
N GLN A 60 7.16 8.49 -9.78
CA GLN A 60 5.91 9.27 -9.73
C GLN A 60 6.16 10.74 -9.38
N LEU A 61 7.39 11.10 -9.01
CA LEU A 61 7.81 12.44 -8.61
C LEU A 61 8.57 13.15 -9.75
N ASP A 62 8.37 14.46 -9.84
CA ASP A 62 9.09 15.39 -10.72
C ASP A 62 9.47 16.61 -9.88
N GLY A 63 10.65 16.54 -9.25
CA GLY A 63 11.05 17.44 -8.19
C GLY A 63 11.31 18.88 -8.64
N ASP A 64 11.68 19.10 -9.89
CA ASP A 64 11.94 20.43 -10.45
C ASP A 64 10.92 20.89 -11.51
N GLY A 65 10.00 20.02 -11.89
CA GLY A 65 8.83 20.34 -12.70
C GLY A 65 9.16 20.48 -14.19
N ASP A 66 10.19 19.78 -14.66
CA ASP A 66 10.67 19.84 -16.06
C ASP A 66 10.03 18.78 -16.97
N GLY A 67 9.28 17.84 -16.36
CA GLY A 67 8.60 16.74 -17.04
C GLY A 67 9.41 15.45 -17.16
N VAL A 68 10.58 15.37 -16.54
CA VAL A 68 11.39 14.17 -16.37
C VAL A 68 11.23 13.67 -14.92
N MET A 69 10.84 12.42 -14.74
CA MET A 69 10.64 11.87 -13.39
C MET A 69 11.97 11.67 -12.66
N ASP A 70 11.96 11.80 -11.33
CA ASP A 70 13.15 11.77 -10.48
C ASP A 70 13.97 10.47 -10.64
N ASP A 71 13.33 9.34 -10.96
CA ASP A 71 13.99 8.05 -11.16
C ASP A 71 14.90 8.00 -12.40
N VAL A 72 14.67 8.88 -13.38
CA VAL A 72 15.42 8.97 -14.64
C VAL A 72 16.07 10.33 -14.85
N ASP A 73 15.87 11.29 -13.95
CA ASP A 73 16.50 12.59 -14.04
C ASP A 73 17.97 12.57 -13.59
N LEU A 74 18.85 13.01 -14.49
CA LEU A 74 20.28 13.12 -14.24
C LEU A 74 20.65 14.47 -13.62
N CYS A 75 19.73 15.44 -13.62
CA CYS A 75 19.93 16.80 -13.17
C CYS A 75 18.80 17.29 -12.23
N PRO A 76 18.61 16.71 -11.01
CA PRO A 76 17.42 16.85 -10.13
C PRO A 76 17.03 18.25 -9.61
N THR A 77 17.67 19.30 -10.12
CA THR A 77 17.49 20.69 -9.68
C THR A 77 17.57 21.66 -10.88
N THR A 78 17.47 21.15 -12.12
CA THR A 78 17.66 21.90 -13.35
C THR A 78 16.56 21.59 -14.36
N PRO A 79 15.60 22.52 -14.54
CA PRO A 79 14.57 22.37 -15.56
C PRO A 79 15.03 22.56 -17.01
#